data_AF-A0A2N2AJ39-F1
#
_entry.id   AF-A0A2N2AJ39-F1
#
_cell.length_a   1.000
_cell.length_b   1.000
_cell.length_c   1.000
_cell.angle_alpha   90.00
_cell.angle_beta   90.00
_cell.angle_gamma   90.00
#
_symmetry.space_group_name_H-M   'P 1'
#
loop_
_entity.id
_entity.type
_entity.pdbx_description
1 polymer ?
#
loop_
_entity_poly.entity_id
_entity_poly.type
_entity_poly.pdbx_seq_one_letter_code
_entity_poly.pdbx_strand_id
1 'polypeptide(L)'
;MDYLASLSIVVGVMAAIGALIPWYMETNPISMLRIPLFMLLMTVNAVTFALSLWLVSVVVLVFSGVRLHGVMFYQGIKSYAILNIPVAVIFVIAINRLILVNDFNVAPGSGDVVFATIVALLGFALGIWLVAVPAGRYLRRRYRPAVAYPLGLAIYVFASLANPVVASQYFSNALDEHAFCEKYISARVSSELRGTYDKDCLVGKCVAALKNNRSNKGMEPTR
;
A
#
# COMPACT_ATOMS: atom_id res chain seq x y z
N MET A 1 -0.30 -16.48 12.92
CA MET A 1 0.05 -16.27 11.51
C MET A 1 1.39 -15.57 11.50
N ASP A 2 2.38 -16.26 10.97
CA ASP A 2 3.75 -15.75 10.90
C ASP A 2 3.87 -14.76 9.76
N TYR A 3 4.75 -13.77 9.89
CA TYR A 3 4.92 -12.70 8.90
C TYR A 3 5.27 -13.26 7.51
N LEU A 4 6.09 -14.32 7.46
CA LEU A 4 6.43 -14.99 6.20
C LEU A 4 5.23 -15.68 5.55
N ALA A 5 4.34 -16.26 6.35
CA ALA A 5 3.09 -16.86 5.84
C ALA A 5 2.13 -15.79 5.32
N SER A 6 2.16 -14.57 5.90
CA SER A 6 1.36 -13.47 5.37
C SER A 6 1.89 -12.95 4.05
N LEU A 7 3.21 -12.87 3.92
CA LEU A 7 3.86 -12.53 2.67
C LEU A 7 3.55 -13.55 1.57
N SER A 8 3.58 -14.85 1.86
CA SER A 8 3.19 -15.86 0.86
C SER A 8 1.70 -15.78 0.48
N ILE A 9 0.82 -15.49 1.45
CA ILE A 9 -0.60 -15.22 1.15
C ILE A 9 -0.76 -13.99 0.28
N VAL A 10 0.00 -12.90 0.51
CA VAL A 10 -0.04 -11.71 -0.35
C VAL A 10 0.34 -12.05 -1.79
N VAL A 11 1.38 -12.86 -2.01
CA VAL A 11 1.75 -13.34 -3.34
C VAL A 11 0.65 -14.19 -3.96
N GLY A 12 0.07 -15.11 -3.18
CA GLY A 12 -1.04 -15.96 -3.63
C GLY A 12 -2.30 -15.17 -3.99
N VAL A 13 -2.67 -14.17 -3.18
CA VAL A 13 -3.80 -13.27 -3.43
C VAL A 13 -3.54 -12.42 -4.66
N MET A 14 -2.33 -11.89 -4.83
CA MET A 14 -1.96 -11.17 -6.06
C MET A 14 -2.08 -12.10 -7.28
N ALA A 15 -1.49 -13.30 -7.25
CA ALA A 15 -1.62 -14.25 -8.36
C ALA A 15 -3.09 -14.62 -8.65
N ALA A 16 -3.91 -14.80 -7.62
CA ALA A 16 -5.34 -15.06 -7.72
C ALA A 16 -6.09 -13.88 -8.35
N ILE A 17 -5.78 -12.63 -7.99
CA ILE A 17 -6.33 -11.42 -8.62
C ILE A 17 -6.02 -11.41 -10.12
N GLY A 18 -4.78 -11.72 -10.49
CA GLY A 18 -4.37 -11.78 -11.91
C GLY A 18 -5.04 -12.91 -12.70
N ALA A 19 -5.45 -13.99 -12.04
CA ALA A 19 -6.06 -15.16 -12.69
C ALA A 19 -7.59 -15.16 -12.68
N LEU A 20 -8.23 -14.64 -11.62
CA LEU A 20 -9.68 -14.72 -11.39
C LEU A 20 -10.43 -13.45 -11.79
N ILE A 21 -9.73 -12.34 -12.06
CA ILE A 21 -10.35 -11.05 -12.37
C ILE A 21 -10.09 -10.57 -13.82
N PRO A 22 -10.16 -11.42 -14.87
CA PRO A 22 -10.09 -10.93 -16.25
C PRO A 22 -11.33 -10.13 -16.67
N TRP A 23 -12.43 -10.18 -15.91
CA TRP A 23 -13.67 -9.44 -16.20
C TRP A 23 -13.73 -8.03 -15.56
N TYR A 24 -12.80 -7.69 -14.67
CA TYR A 24 -12.78 -6.40 -13.95
C TYR A 24 -11.49 -5.61 -14.19
N MET A 25 -10.37 -6.29 -14.46
CA MET A 25 -9.12 -5.63 -14.83
C MET A 25 -8.83 -5.90 -16.31
N GLU A 26 -8.90 -4.86 -17.14
CA GLU A 26 -8.55 -4.93 -18.56
C GLU A 26 -7.06 -5.25 -18.78
N THR A 27 -6.23 -5.02 -17.77
CA THR A 27 -4.81 -5.38 -17.79
C THR A 27 -4.45 -6.29 -16.63
N ASN A 28 -3.37 -7.06 -16.75
CA ASN A 28 -2.80 -7.83 -15.63
C ASN A 28 -1.71 -6.97 -14.93
N PRO A 29 -2.07 -6.16 -13.91
CA PRO A 29 -1.14 -5.26 -13.22
C PRO A 29 0.01 -5.97 -12.50
N ILE A 30 -0.14 -7.25 -12.17
CA ILE A 30 0.88 -8.03 -11.46
C ILE A 30 2.09 -8.31 -12.37
N SER A 31 1.88 -8.41 -13.68
CA SER A 31 2.97 -8.57 -14.65
C SER A 31 3.91 -7.35 -14.72
N MET A 32 3.48 -6.21 -14.18
CA MET A 32 4.22 -4.94 -14.18
C MET A 32 4.94 -4.71 -12.85
N LEU A 33 4.82 -5.64 -11.91
CA LEU A 33 5.38 -5.54 -10.57
C LEU A 33 6.64 -6.38 -10.44
N ARG A 34 7.73 -5.74 -9.99
CA ARG A 34 8.92 -6.44 -9.50
C ARG A 34 8.61 -7.03 -8.13
N ILE A 35 8.04 -8.24 -8.13
CA ILE A 35 7.54 -8.91 -6.91
C ILE A 35 8.55 -8.89 -5.75
N PRO A 36 9.85 -9.22 -5.93
CA PRO A 36 10.80 -9.18 -4.82
C PRO A 36 10.94 -7.78 -4.18
N LEU A 37 10.99 -6.74 -5.02
CA LEU A 37 11.09 -5.36 -4.55
C LEU A 37 9.80 -4.90 -3.89
N PHE A 38 8.63 -5.28 -4.45
CA PHE A 38 7.33 -5.01 -3.83
C PHE A 38 7.23 -5.62 -2.43
N MET A 39 7.64 -6.88 -2.27
CA MET A 39 7.64 -7.58 -0.97
C MET A 39 8.60 -6.94 0.04
N LEU A 40 9.76 -6.46 -0.42
CA LEU A 40 10.69 -5.70 0.40
C LEU A 40 10.05 -4.39 0.89
N LEU A 41 9.41 -3.64 0.00
CA LEU A 41 8.74 -2.38 0.35
C LEU A 41 7.59 -2.60 1.34
N MET A 42 6.80 -3.67 1.18
CA MET A 42 5.76 -4.08 2.12
C MET A 42 6.34 -4.47 3.50
N THR A 43 7.56 -5.00 3.52
CA THR A 43 8.31 -5.30 4.75
C THR A 43 8.78 -4.05 5.46
N VAL A 44 9.40 -3.12 4.72
CA VAL A 44 9.80 -1.83 5.28
C VAL A 44 8.58 -1.07 5.78
N ASN A 45 7.44 -1.11 5.07
CA ASN A 45 6.18 -0.52 5.51
C ASN A 45 5.74 -1.05 6.88
N ALA A 46 5.74 -2.37 7.04
CA ALA A 46 5.35 -3.04 8.29
C ALA A 46 6.28 -2.68 9.45
N VAL A 47 7.59 -2.64 9.21
CA VAL A 47 8.59 -2.28 10.23
C VAL A 47 8.45 -0.81 10.63
N THR A 48 8.33 0.09 9.67
CA THR A 48 8.13 1.53 9.93
C THR A 48 6.85 1.78 10.72
N PHE A 49 5.74 1.14 10.35
CA PHE A 49 4.51 1.21 11.13
C PHE A 49 4.70 0.70 12.56
N ALA A 50 5.35 -0.45 12.73
CA ALA A 50 5.58 -1.02 14.06
C ALA A 50 6.47 -0.13 14.93
N LEU A 51 7.49 0.51 14.34
CA LEU A 51 8.33 1.51 15.01
C LEU A 51 7.50 2.74 15.40
N SER A 52 6.70 3.30 14.50
CA SER A 52 5.82 4.43 14.79
C SER A 52 4.82 4.10 15.90
N LEU A 53 4.17 2.94 15.83
CA LEU A 53 3.25 2.46 16.85
C LEU A 53 3.94 2.34 18.21
N TRP A 54 5.15 1.78 18.23
CA TRP A 54 5.96 1.66 19.42
C TRP A 54 6.33 3.02 20.01
N LEU A 55 6.83 3.95 19.19
CA LEU A 55 7.23 5.30 19.61
C LEU A 55 6.04 6.09 20.18
N VAL A 56 4.90 6.11 19.48
CA VAL A 56 3.70 6.80 19.97
C VAL A 56 3.20 6.17 21.28
N SER A 57 3.26 4.85 21.39
CA SER A 57 2.89 4.14 22.62
C SER A 57 3.83 4.48 23.79
N VAL A 58 5.14 4.59 23.52
CA VAL A 58 6.14 5.02 24.51
C VAL A 58 5.76 6.40 25.03
N VAL A 59 5.55 7.39 24.15
CA VAL A 59 5.20 8.77 24.53
C VAL A 59 3.98 8.82 25.43
N VAL A 60 2.92 8.10 25.06
CA VAL A 60 1.68 8.01 25.86
C VAL A 60 1.94 7.41 27.25
N LEU A 61 2.91 6.51 27.37
CA LEU A 61 3.21 5.77 28.60
C LEU A 61 4.40 6.32 29.39
N VAL A 62 5.14 7.32 28.88
CA VAL A 62 6.27 7.97 29.58
C VAL A 62 5.85 8.43 30.97
N PHE A 63 4.69 9.06 31.09
CA PHE A 63 4.15 9.55 32.37
C PHE A 63 3.70 8.43 33.33
N SER A 64 3.62 7.18 32.85
CA SER A 64 3.14 6.04 33.61
C SER A 64 4.24 5.11 34.15
N GLY A 65 5.52 5.37 33.82
CA GLY A 65 6.68 4.67 34.41
C GLY A 65 6.92 3.24 33.92
N VAL A 66 6.28 2.81 32.83
CA VAL A 66 6.41 1.45 32.28
C VAL A 66 7.68 1.33 31.43
N ARG A 67 8.46 0.26 31.63
CA ARG A 67 9.68 -0.03 30.85
C ARG A 67 9.42 -1.06 29.74
N LEU A 68 9.97 -0.78 28.56
CA LEU A 68 10.09 -1.61 27.35
C LEU A 68 8.78 -2.21 26.78
N HIS A 69 8.22 -1.50 25.81
CA HIS A 69 7.00 -1.85 25.07
C HIS A 69 7.24 -2.78 23.86
N GLY A 70 8.17 -3.74 23.95
CA GLY A 70 8.46 -4.68 22.85
C GLY A 70 7.21 -5.42 22.34
N VAL A 71 6.23 -5.62 23.23
CA VAL A 71 4.91 -6.18 22.89
C VAL A 71 4.15 -5.33 21.87
N MET A 72 4.20 -3.99 21.97
CA MET A 72 3.53 -3.10 21.02
C MET A 72 4.21 -3.12 19.66
N PHE A 73 5.54 -3.18 19.63
CA PHE A 73 6.29 -3.36 18.40
C PHE A 73 5.94 -4.69 17.71
N TYR A 74 5.97 -5.80 18.45
CA TYR A 74 5.62 -7.12 17.93
C TYR A 74 4.16 -7.19 17.46
N GLN A 75 3.24 -6.57 18.21
CA GLN A 75 1.84 -6.45 17.81
C GLN A 75 1.71 -5.66 16.50
N GLY A 76 2.50 -4.59 16.32
CA GLY A 76 2.60 -3.85 15.07
C GLY A 76 2.97 -4.73 13.89
N ILE A 77 4.10 -5.45 13.97
CA ILE A 77 4.57 -6.38 12.92
C ILE A 77 3.51 -7.43 12.58
N LYS A 78 2.94 -8.08 13.61
CA LYS A 78 1.95 -9.16 13.44
C LYS A 78 0.65 -8.64 12.82
N SER A 79 0.20 -7.47 13.21
CA SER A 79 -1.03 -6.87 12.66
C SER A 79 -0.83 -6.42 11.22
N TYR A 80 0.33 -5.82 10.93
CA TYR A 80 0.65 -5.37 9.59
C TYR A 80 0.89 -6.53 8.61
N ALA A 81 1.29 -7.69 9.11
CA ALA A 81 1.31 -8.93 8.34
C ALA A 81 -0.03 -9.19 7.61
N ILE A 82 -1.15 -8.97 8.32
CA ILE A 82 -2.50 -9.16 7.80
C ILE A 82 -2.96 -7.93 7.02
N LEU A 83 -2.67 -6.70 7.50
CA LEU A 83 -3.04 -5.46 6.80
C LEU A 83 -2.33 -5.29 5.45
N ASN A 84 -1.20 -5.97 5.25
CA ASN A 84 -0.52 -6.02 3.96
C ASN A 84 -1.38 -6.62 2.85
N ILE A 85 -2.34 -7.49 3.17
CA ILE A 85 -3.25 -8.07 2.18
C ILE A 85 -4.14 -6.99 1.53
N PRO A 86 -5.01 -6.26 2.25
CA PRO A 86 -5.82 -5.21 1.65
C PRO A 86 -4.99 -4.08 1.03
N VAL A 87 -3.82 -3.74 1.60
CA VAL A 87 -2.90 -2.75 1.00
C VAL A 87 -2.42 -3.19 -0.37
N ALA A 88 -2.00 -4.45 -0.52
CA ALA A 88 -1.57 -4.98 -1.82
C ALA A 88 -2.73 -4.97 -2.83
N VAL A 89 -3.94 -5.34 -2.43
CA VAL A 89 -5.12 -5.30 -3.30
C VAL A 89 -5.41 -3.88 -3.79
N ILE A 90 -5.42 -2.89 -2.89
CA ILE A 90 -5.63 -1.48 -3.25
C ILE A 90 -4.54 -0.99 -4.22
N PHE A 91 -3.29 -1.37 -3.98
CA PHE A 91 -2.18 -0.99 -4.84
C PHE A 91 -2.31 -1.54 -6.26
N VAL A 92 -2.71 -2.82 -6.39
CA VAL A 92 -2.96 -3.45 -7.69
C VAL A 92 -4.09 -2.75 -8.46
N ILE A 93 -5.18 -2.37 -7.77
CA ILE A 93 -6.27 -1.58 -8.37
C ILE A 93 -5.76 -0.21 -8.82
N ALA A 94 -4.93 0.45 -8.01
CA ALA A 94 -4.38 1.77 -8.34
C ALA A 94 -3.50 1.73 -9.60
N ILE A 95 -2.72 0.67 -9.82
CA ILE A 95 -1.95 0.46 -11.06
C ILE A 95 -2.90 0.33 -12.26
N ASN A 96 -3.95 -0.51 -12.13
CA ASN A 96 -4.93 -0.69 -13.20
C ASN A 96 -5.57 0.65 -13.61
N ARG A 97 -5.93 1.49 -12.63
CA ARG A 97 -6.48 2.84 -12.91
C ARG A 97 -5.50 3.78 -13.59
N LEU A 98 -4.24 3.78 -13.14
CA LEU A 98 -3.22 4.62 -13.75
C LEU A 98 -3.07 4.32 -15.25
N ILE A 99 -3.22 3.05 -15.63
CA ILE A 99 -3.11 2.63 -17.02
C ILE A 99 -4.32 3.08 -17.84
N LEU A 100 -5.53 2.95 -17.28
CA LEU A 100 -6.77 3.21 -18.00
C LEU A 100 -7.11 4.70 -18.10
N VAL A 101 -6.83 5.49 -17.06
CA VAL A 101 -7.30 6.88 -16.96
C VAL A 101 -6.16 7.90 -16.88
N ASN A 102 -4.91 7.45 -16.71
CA ASN A 102 -3.75 8.32 -16.49
C ASN A 102 -3.89 9.26 -15.27
N ASP A 103 -4.81 8.92 -14.35
CA ASP A 103 -5.04 9.63 -13.10
C ASP A 103 -5.40 8.60 -12.02
N PHE A 104 -4.76 8.70 -10.85
CA PHE A 104 -5.07 7.85 -9.70
C PHE A 104 -6.44 8.17 -9.09
N ASN A 105 -6.94 9.39 -9.29
CA ASN A 105 -8.14 9.93 -8.65
C ASN A 105 -9.40 9.77 -9.51
N VAL A 106 -9.26 9.50 -10.81
CA VAL A 106 -10.39 9.36 -11.71
C VAL A 106 -10.65 7.89 -11.97
N ALA A 107 -11.88 7.46 -11.72
CA ALA A 107 -12.29 6.08 -11.89
C ALA A 107 -12.53 5.76 -13.39
N PRO A 108 -11.97 4.66 -13.93
CA PRO A 108 -12.32 4.21 -15.28
C PRO A 108 -13.77 3.72 -15.36
N GLY A 109 -14.34 3.27 -14.23
CA GLY A 109 -15.74 2.90 -14.05
C GLY A 109 -16.14 2.85 -12.56
N SER A 110 -17.45 2.84 -12.28
CA SER A 110 -17.99 2.85 -10.90
C SER A 110 -17.61 1.62 -10.08
N GLY A 111 -17.40 0.47 -10.73
CA GLY A 111 -17.02 -0.78 -10.08
C GLY A 111 -15.69 -0.71 -9.32
N ASP A 112 -14.61 -0.25 -9.96
CA ASP A 112 -13.28 -0.20 -9.35
C ASP A 112 -13.26 0.67 -8.07
N VAL A 113 -14.11 1.69 -7.99
CA VAL A 113 -14.26 2.55 -6.82
C VAL A 113 -14.98 1.83 -5.71
N VAL A 114 -16.10 1.17 -6.03
CA VAL A 114 -16.86 0.40 -5.04
C VAL A 114 -15.98 -0.69 -4.45
N PHE A 115 -15.27 -1.45 -5.28
CA PHE A 115 -14.39 -2.52 -4.79
C PHE A 115 -13.22 -2.00 -3.96
N ALA A 116 -12.51 -0.96 -4.43
CA ALA A 116 -11.44 -0.34 -3.65
C ALA A 116 -11.94 0.23 -2.31
N THR A 117 -13.15 0.81 -2.29
CA THR A 117 -13.77 1.32 -1.07
C THR A 117 -14.09 0.20 -0.09
N ILE A 118 -14.66 -0.91 -0.56
CA ILE A 118 -14.94 -2.09 0.27
C ILE A 118 -13.64 -2.63 0.88
N VAL A 119 -12.58 -2.77 0.07
CA VAL A 119 -11.28 -3.24 0.55
C VAL A 119 -10.65 -2.27 1.54
N ALA A 120 -10.78 -0.95 1.32
CA ALA A 120 -10.30 0.08 2.25
C ALA A 120 -11.05 0.04 3.59
N LEU A 121 -12.38 -0.10 3.56
CA LEU A 121 -13.20 -0.28 4.78
C LEU A 121 -12.83 -1.55 5.52
N LEU A 122 -12.60 -2.65 4.81
CA LEU A 122 -12.12 -3.90 5.40
C LEU A 122 -10.75 -3.72 6.06
N GLY A 123 -9.80 -3.06 5.37
CA GLY A 123 -8.49 -2.74 5.91
C GLY A 123 -8.58 -1.87 7.17
N PHE A 124 -9.47 -0.87 7.19
CA PHE A 124 -9.71 -0.04 8.35
C PHE A 124 -10.32 -0.83 9.53
N ALA A 125 -11.33 -1.66 9.28
CA ALA A 125 -11.94 -2.51 10.29
C ALA A 125 -10.92 -3.51 10.89
N LEU A 126 -10.09 -4.12 10.04
CA LEU A 126 -8.98 -4.97 10.47
C LEU A 126 -7.96 -4.19 11.29
N GLY A 127 -7.65 -2.94 10.91
CA GLY A 127 -6.73 -2.07 11.65
C GLY A 127 -7.24 -1.77 13.06
N ILE A 128 -8.54 -1.48 13.20
CA ILE A 128 -9.17 -1.32 14.52
C ILE A 128 -9.06 -2.61 15.32
N TRP A 129 -9.46 -3.74 14.73
CA TRP A 129 -9.52 -5.01 15.44
C TRP A 129 -8.16 -5.56 15.85
N LEU A 130 -7.15 -5.44 14.98
CA LEU A 130 -5.81 -5.99 15.18
C LEU A 130 -4.86 -5.03 15.89
N VAL A 131 -5.04 -3.71 15.75
CA VAL A 131 -4.13 -2.71 16.33
C VAL A 131 -4.80 -1.92 17.45
N ALA A 132 -5.86 -1.18 17.14
CA ALA A 132 -6.46 -0.24 18.10
C ALA A 132 -7.05 -0.93 19.33
N VAL A 133 -7.76 -2.06 19.15
CA VAL A 133 -8.35 -2.81 20.27
C VAL A 133 -7.27 -3.43 21.16
N PRO A 134 -6.24 -4.14 20.65
CA PRO A 134 -5.12 -4.61 21.47
C PRO A 134 -4.34 -3.48 22.14
N ALA A 135 -4.10 -2.36 21.46
CA ALA A 135 -3.50 -1.18 22.06
C ALA A 135 -4.34 -0.65 23.23
N GLY A 136 -5.66 -0.53 23.04
CA GLY A 136 -6.58 -0.12 24.10
C GLY A 136 -6.60 -1.10 25.28
N ARG A 137 -6.59 -2.41 25.03
CA ARG A 137 -6.47 -3.44 26.08
C ARG A 137 -5.14 -3.33 26.83
N TYR A 138 -4.06 -3.00 26.14
CA TYR A 138 -2.76 -2.77 26.77
C TYR A 138 -2.80 -1.54 27.69
N LEU A 139 -3.36 -0.43 27.21
CA LEU A 139 -3.54 0.81 27.98
C LEU A 139 -4.51 0.67 29.16
N ARG A 140 -5.49 -0.24 29.07
CA ARG A 140 -6.45 -0.53 30.17
C ARG A 140 -5.77 -0.99 31.46
N ARG A 141 -4.53 -1.45 31.42
CA ARG A 141 -3.76 -1.76 32.64
C ARG A 141 -3.54 -0.52 33.51
N ARG A 142 -3.63 0.69 32.94
CA ARG A 142 -3.35 1.95 33.65
C ARG A 142 -4.48 2.98 33.58
N TYR A 143 -5.21 3.02 32.48
CA TYR A 143 -6.29 3.99 32.24
C TYR A 143 -7.67 3.34 32.33
N ARG A 144 -8.68 4.14 32.69
CA ARG A 144 -10.09 3.71 32.62
C ARG A 144 -10.46 3.32 31.18
N PRO A 145 -11.39 2.38 30.98
CA PRO A 145 -11.77 1.91 29.64
C PRO A 145 -12.23 3.05 28.72
N ALA A 146 -12.93 4.04 29.26
CA ALA A 146 -13.38 5.23 28.52
C ALA A 146 -12.23 6.10 27.96
N VAL A 147 -11.01 5.97 28.51
CA VAL A 147 -9.82 6.70 28.04
C VAL A 147 -8.91 5.77 27.24
N ALA A 148 -8.75 4.52 27.68
CA ALA A 148 -7.82 3.57 27.09
C ALA A 148 -8.14 3.22 25.62
N TYR A 149 -9.41 3.00 25.28
CA TYR A 149 -9.79 2.64 23.90
C TYR A 149 -9.70 3.81 22.92
N PRO A 150 -10.20 5.03 23.22
CA PRO A 150 -9.97 6.19 22.36
C PRO A 150 -8.48 6.49 22.17
N LEU A 151 -7.68 6.33 23.23
CA LEU A 151 -6.23 6.53 23.15
C LEU A 151 -5.55 5.45 22.30
N GLY A 152 -5.98 4.19 22.39
CA GLY A 152 -5.53 3.12 21.49
C GLY A 152 -5.87 3.39 20.01
N LEU A 153 -7.05 3.95 19.74
CA LEU A 153 -7.44 4.39 18.40
C LEU A 153 -6.59 5.57 17.91
N ALA A 154 -6.34 6.57 18.77
CA ALA A 154 -5.47 7.69 18.45
C ALA A 154 -4.05 7.22 18.10
N ILE A 155 -3.48 6.31 18.90
CA ILE A 155 -2.17 5.70 18.63
C ILE A 155 -2.15 5.04 17.25
N TYR A 156 -3.20 4.27 16.90
CA TYR A 156 -3.31 3.64 15.59
C TYR A 156 -3.35 4.67 14.44
N VAL A 157 -4.17 5.72 14.58
CA VAL A 157 -4.29 6.78 13.56
C VAL A 157 -2.96 7.51 13.39
N PHE A 158 -2.32 7.93 14.49
CA PHE A 158 -1.02 8.60 14.43
C PHE A 158 0.07 7.71 13.83
N ALA A 159 0.14 6.43 14.21
CA ALA A 159 1.12 5.50 13.65
C ALA A 159 0.89 5.27 12.14
N SER A 160 -0.36 5.29 11.69
CA SER A 160 -0.71 5.19 10.27
C SER A 160 -0.35 6.46 9.49
N LEU A 161 -0.56 7.64 10.07
CA LEU A 161 -0.22 8.94 9.46
C LEU A 161 1.29 9.18 9.40
N ALA A 162 2.00 8.80 10.46
CA ALA A 162 3.46 8.90 10.55
C ALA A 162 4.19 7.88 9.67
N ASN A 163 3.46 7.02 8.96
CA ASN A 163 4.05 6.04 8.06
C ASN A 163 4.11 6.61 6.63
N PRO A 164 5.25 7.18 6.20
CA PRO A 164 5.38 7.82 4.89
C PRO A 164 5.24 6.84 3.72
N VAL A 165 5.32 5.53 4.00
CA VAL A 165 5.25 4.46 3.00
C VAL A 165 3.85 4.28 2.40
N VAL A 166 2.82 4.93 2.97
CA VAL A 166 1.48 4.99 2.38
C VAL A 166 1.44 5.94 1.15
N ALA A 167 2.49 6.73 0.90
CA ALA A 167 2.57 7.56 -0.29
C ALA A 167 2.86 6.72 -1.55
N SER A 168 2.02 6.85 -2.58
CA SER A 168 2.09 6.14 -3.87
C SER A 168 3.46 6.19 -4.56
N GLN A 169 4.27 7.22 -4.27
CA GLN A 169 5.64 7.35 -4.78
C GLN A 169 6.57 6.23 -4.28
N TYR A 170 6.36 5.71 -3.07
CA TYR A 170 7.21 4.69 -2.48
C TYR A 170 7.10 3.35 -3.24
N PHE A 171 5.89 2.98 -3.64
CA PHE A 171 5.65 1.76 -4.43
C PHE A 171 5.88 1.95 -5.94
N SER A 172 6.04 3.18 -6.43
CA SER A 172 6.35 3.45 -7.84
C SER A 172 7.69 2.83 -8.28
N ASN A 173 8.62 2.63 -7.35
CA ASN A 173 9.90 1.96 -7.61
C ASN A 173 9.75 0.44 -7.85
N ALA A 174 8.67 -0.17 -7.37
CA ALA A 174 8.37 -1.58 -7.62
C ALA A 174 7.76 -1.83 -9.01
N LEU A 175 7.37 -0.79 -9.74
CA LEU A 175 6.89 -0.91 -11.10
C LEU A 175 8.05 -1.15 -12.07
N ASP A 176 7.93 -2.18 -12.89
CA ASP A 176 8.78 -2.34 -14.05
C ASP A 176 8.34 -1.35 -15.14
N GLU A 177 9.15 -0.33 -15.36
CA GLU A 177 8.88 0.76 -16.30
C GLU A 177 8.62 0.24 -17.71
N HIS A 178 9.34 -0.80 -18.14
CA HIS A 178 9.20 -1.34 -19.49
C HIS A 178 7.87 -2.07 -19.64
N ALA A 179 7.57 -2.99 -18.72
CA ALA A 179 6.30 -3.73 -18.73
C ALA A 179 5.09 -2.79 -18.55
N PHE A 180 5.23 -1.76 -17.72
CA PHE A 180 4.22 -0.73 -17.54
C PHE A 180 3.97 0.04 -18.84
N CYS A 181 5.01 0.56 -19.49
CA CYS A 181 4.89 1.32 -20.73
C CYS A 181 4.35 0.47 -21.89
N GLU A 182 4.79 -0.78 -22.01
CA GLU A 182 4.28 -1.73 -23.01
C GLU A 182 2.78 -1.93 -22.86
N LYS A 183 2.32 -2.17 -21.62
CA LYS A 183 0.89 -2.35 -21.33
C LYS A 183 0.10 -1.06 -21.51
N TYR A 184 0.61 0.07 -21.05
CA TYR A 184 0.01 1.39 -21.24
C TYR A 184 -0.21 1.72 -22.72
N ILE A 185 0.81 1.52 -23.55
CA ILE A 185 0.74 1.76 -24.99
C ILE A 185 -0.22 0.76 -25.64
N SER A 186 -0.17 -0.52 -25.26
CA SER A 186 -1.08 -1.53 -25.81
C SER A 186 -2.55 -1.25 -25.50
N ALA A 187 -2.86 -0.68 -24.33
CA ALA A 187 -4.21 -0.36 -23.91
C ALA A 187 -4.74 0.95 -24.55
N ARG A 188 -3.88 1.97 -24.70
CA ARG A 188 -4.30 3.30 -25.16
C ARG A 188 -4.11 3.52 -26.67
N VAL A 189 -3.03 3.00 -27.25
CA VAL A 189 -2.70 3.25 -28.66
C VAL A 189 -3.51 2.34 -29.59
N SER A 190 -3.92 1.15 -29.12
CA SER A 190 -4.84 0.29 -29.87
C SER A 190 -6.24 0.88 -30.03
N SER A 191 -6.68 1.74 -29.11
CA SER A 191 -7.99 2.40 -29.15
C SER A 191 -7.99 3.75 -29.86
N GLU A 192 -6.88 4.51 -29.81
CA GLU A 192 -6.80 5.87 -30.39
C GLU A 192 -6.11 5.98 -31.75
N LEU A 193 -5.17 5.10 -32.12
CA LEU A 193 -4.41 5.18 -33.38
C LEU A 193 -4.68 4.00 -34.33
N ARG A 194 -5.53 4.22 -35.34
CA ARG A 194 -5.64 3.34 -36.52
C ARG A 194 -4.46 3.57 -37.46
N GLY A 195 -3.37 2.81 -37.29
CA GLY A 195 -2.22 2.81 -38.20
C GLY A 195 -1.09 1.86 -37.77
N THR A 196 -0.13 1.61 -38.65
CA THR A 196 1.12 0.92 -38.33
C THR A 196 2.07 1.91 -37.66
N TYR A 197 2.29 1.75 -36.35
CA TYR A 197 3.24 2.53 -35.57
C TYR A 197 4.33 1.63 -35.02
N ASP A 198 5.52 2.21 -34.83
CA ASP A 198 6.64 1.55 -34.17
C ASP A 198 6.38 1.53 -32.65
N LYS A 199 5.93 0.36 -32.17
CA LYS A 199 5.63 0.10 -30.76
C LYS A 199 6.86 0.31 -29.88
N ASP A 200 8.03 -0.12 -30.33
CA ASP A 200 9.26 -0.09 -29.54
C ASP A 200 9.76 1.34 -29.36
N CYS A 201 9.61 2.18 -30.39
CA CYS A 201 9.92 3.61 -30.31
C CYS A 201 9.01 4.34 -29.28
N LEU A 202 7.72 4.04 -29.26
CA LEU A 202 6.79 4.64 -28.29
C LEU A 202 7.06 4.16 -26.85
N VAL A 203 7.37 2.87 -26.67
CA VAL A 203 7.76 2.31 -25.36
C VAL A 203 9.03 2.98 -24.87
N GLY A 204 10.04 3.13 -25.72
CA GLY A 204 11.29 3.81 -25.39
C GLY A 204 11.08 5.27 -24.94
N LYS A 205 10.21 6.02 -25.65
CA LYS A 205 9.85 7.40 -25.25
C LYS A 205 9.11 7.46 -23.92
N CYS A 206 8.18 6.51 -23.67
CA CYS A 206 7.45 6.41 -22.41
C CYS A 206 8.41 6.15 -21.23
N VAL A 207 9.32 5.18 -21.37
CA VAL A 207 10.31 4.88 -20.32
C VAL A 207 11.22 6.07 -20.04
N ALA A 208 11.69 6.77 -21.08
CA ALA A 208 12.51 7.96 -20.93
C ALA A 208 11.78 9.10 -20.19
N ALA A 209 10.50 9.32 -20.49
CA ALA A 209 9.67 10.32 -19.81
C ALA A 209 9.45 9.98 -18.33
N LEU A 210 9.22 8.70 -18.00
CA LEU A 210 9.09 8.24 -16.61
C LEU A 210 10.39 8.46 -15.81
N LYS A 211 11.54 8.17 -16.42
CA LYS A 211 12.85 8.40 -15.80
C LYS A 211 13.13 9.89 -15.57
N ASN A 212 12.86 10.75 -16.54
CA ASN A 212 13.04 12.20 -16.40
C ASN A 212 12.14 12.81 -15.32
N ASN A 213 10.87 12.37 -15.22
CA ASN A 213 9.97 12.84 -14.17
C ASN A 213 10.40 12.42 -12.75
N ARG A 214 11.05 11.26 -12.59
CA ARG A 214 11.65 10.89 -11.29
C ARG A 214 12.92 11.67 -10.99
N SER A 215 13.75 11.94 -11.99
CA SER A 215 14.98 12.73 -11.82
C SER A 215 14.68 14.18 -11.41
N ASN A 216 13.64 14.80 -11.98
CA ASN A 216 13.23 16.17 -11.62
C ASN A 216 12.59 16.26 -10.23
N LYS A 217 11.87 15.22 -9.77
CA LYS A 217 11.35 15.16 -8.39
C LYS A 217 12.44 14.89 -7.33
N GLY A 218 13.62 14.44 -7.73
CA GLY A 218 14.82 14.36 -6.88
C GLY A 218 15.56 15.70 -6.70
N MET A 219 15.13 16.76 -7.41
CA MET A 219 15.72 18.11 -7.38
C MET A 219 14.68 19.19 -7.04
N GLU A 220 13.65 18.88 -6.25
CA GLU A 220 12.92 19.95 -5.54
C GLU A 220 13.65 20.23 -4.22
N PRO A 221 14.45 21.33 -4.13
CA PRO A 221 14.88 21.80 -2.83
C PRO A 221 13.63 22.21 -2.07
N THR A 222 13.40 21.59 -0.91
CA THR A 222 12.50 22.10 0.11
C THR A 222 12.73 23.60 0.29
N ARG A 223 11.75 24.41 -0.13
CA ARG A 223 11.60 25.80 0.29
C ARG A 223 10.49 25.87 1.31
#